data_AF-A0A183DR87-F1
#
_entry.id   AF-A0A183DR87-F1
#
_cell.length_a   1.000
_cell.length_b   1.000
_cell.length_c   1.000
_cell.angle_alpha   90.00
_cell.angle_beta   90.00
_cell.angle_gamma   90.00
#
_symmetry.space_group_name_H-M   'P 1'
#
loop_
_entity.id
_entity.type
_entity.pdbx_description
1 polymer ?
#
loop_
_entity_poly.entity_id
_entity_poly.type
_entity_poly.pdbx_seq_one_letter_code
_entity_poly.pdbx_strand_id
1 'polypeptide(L)'
;MQCAKCKHHFCWMCYGDWKTHGSEYYECSRYKENPLVAQEANHIKARRALEKYLHYYERYENHHKSLMLEEDLRKRIMKKIEDKVNNHEGTWIDWEYLQKAAALLTKCRYTLQYTYPYAYYMENGPRKELFEYQQAQLEKEIEELSWKVERAENMERGGLEAQMHVAECKRRILLTDFFD
;
A
#
# COMPACT_ATOMS: atom_id res chain seq x y z
N MET A 1 -3.87 8.83 -7.18
CA MET A 1 -3.43 9.40 -8.48
C MET A 1 -4.16 10.70 -8.78
N GLN A 2 -3.59 11.58 -9.62
CA GLN A 2 -4.26 12.81 -10.08
C GLN A 2 -4.24 12.89 -11.61
N CYS A 3 -5.39 13.16 -12.23
CA CYS A 3 -5.49 13.38 -13.67
C CYS A 3 -4.77 14.67 -14.08
N ALA A 4 -3.86 14.59 -15.06
CA ALA A 4 -3.08 15.74 -15.52
C ALA A 4 -3.94 16.87 -16.11
N LYS A 5 -5.06 16.52 -16.79
CA LYS A 5 -5.94 17.47 -17.50
C LYS A 5 -6.98 18.12 -16.59
N CYS A 6 -7.78 17.32 -15.88
CA CYS A 6 -8.89 17.84 -15.06
C CYS A 6 -8.57 17.95 -13.56
N LYS A 7 -7.37 17.54 -13.12
CA LYS A 7 -6.91 17.59 -11.72
C LYS A 7 -7.73 16.75 -10.72
N HIS A 8 -8.66 15.93 -11.20
CA HIS A 8 -9.41 14.97 -10.36
C HIS A 8 -8.49 13.91 -9.75
N HIS A 9 -8.72 13.58 -8.49
CA HIS A 9 -7.96 12.57 -7.76
C HIS A 9 -8.75 11.27 -7.67
N PHE A 10 -8.11 10.16 -8.05
CA PHE A 10 -8.73 8.84 -8.08
C PHE A 10 -7.76 7.75 -7.61
N CYS A 11 -8.33 6.61 -7.19
CA CYS A 11 -7.58 5.41 -6.85
C CYS A 11 -7.23 4.64 -8.13
N TRP A 12 -5.95 4.28 -8.30
CA TRP A 12 -5.49 3.53 -9.48
C TRP A 12 -6.06 2.11 -9.55
N MET A 13 -6.45 1.54 -8.40
CA MET A 13 -6.95 0.17 -8.30
C MET A 13 -8.43 0.04 -8.65
N CYS A 14 -9.29 0.84 -8.02
CA CYS A 14 -10.74 0.73 -8.22
C CYS A 14 -11.33 1.81 -9.13
N TYR A 15 -10.51 2.78 -9.59
CA TYR A 15 -10.93 3.96 -10.35
C TYR A 15 -11.94 4.87 -9.65
N GLY A 16 -12.20 4.65 -8.35
CA GLY A 16 -13.07 5.49 -7.52
C GLY A 16 -12.42 6.79 -7.07
N ASP A 17 -13.23 7.74 -6.60
CA ASP A 17 -12.77 9.02 -6.05
C ASP A 17 -11.84 8.81 -4.86
N TRP A 18 -10.68 9.49 -4.85
CA TRP A 18 -9.73 9.38 -3.76
C TRP A 18 -10.30 9.86 -2.41
N LYS A 19 -11.26 10.79 -2.41
CA LYS A 19 -11.87 11.31 -1.17
C LYS A 19 -12.56 10.24 -0.34
N THR A 20 -13.08 9.18 -0.96
CA THR A 20 -13.73 8.08 -0.25
C THR A 20 -12.73 7.11 0.39
N HIS A 21 -11.45 7.18 0.00
CA HIS A 21 -10.38 6.34 0.54
C HIS A 21 -9.79 6.90 1.85
N GLY A 22 -10.35 8.00 2.38
CA GLY A 22 -9.97 8.60 3.65
C GLY A 22 -10.95 8.35 4.81
N SER A 23 -12.15 7.81 4.54
CA SER A 23 -13.15 7.52 5.57
C SER A 23 -12.81 6.24 6.35
N GLU A 24 -13.51 5.98 7.46
CA GLU A 24 -13.36 4.78 8.30
C GLU A 24 -13.53 3.45 7.53
N TYR A 25 -13.98 3.51 6.27
CA TYR A 25 -14.27 2.36 5.41
C TYR A 25 -13.45 2.43 4.13
N TYR A 26 -12.14 2.19 4.21
CA TYR A 26 -11.32 1.89 3.03
C TYR A 26 -11.76 0.53 2.47
N GLU A 27 -12.81 0.54 1.66
CA GLU A 27 -13.42 -0.68 1.11
C GLU A 27 -12.71 -1.20 -0.14
N CYS A 28 -11.75 -0.44 -0.69
CA CYS A 28 -11.06 -0.80 -1.93
C CYS A 28 -10.30 -2.13 -1.80
N SER A 29 -9.75 -2.46 -0.64
CA SER A 29 -9.01 -3.71 -0.41
C SER A 29 -9.91 -4.92 -0.17
N ARG A 30 -11.12 -4.72 0.35
CA ARG A 30 -12.04 -5.78 0.80
C ARG A 30 -12.85 -6.37 -0.35
N TYR A 31 -12.90 -7.71 -0.45
CA TYR A 31 -13.81 -8.39 -1.37
C TYR A 31 -15.19 -8.54 -0.71
N LYS A 32 -16.24 -8.04 -1.38
CA LYS A 32 -17.62 -8.16 -0.88
C LYS A 32 -18.25 -9.45 -1.41
N GLU A 33 -18.26 -10.49 -0.58
CA GLU A 33 -18.95 -11.74 -0.91
C GLU A 33 -20.47 -11.56 -0.87
N ASN A 34 -21.17 -12.21 -1.81
CA ASN A 34 -22.63 -12.27 -1.77
C ASN A 34 -23.07 -13.45 -0.87
N PRO A 35 -23.87 -13.22 0.18
CA PRO A 35 -24.26 -14.29 1.11
C PRO A 35 -25.18 -15.36 0.50
N LEU A 36 -25.74 -15.16 -0.70
CA LEU A 36 -26.69 -16.07 -1.35
C LEU A 36 -26.05 -17.06 -2.35
N VAL A 37 -24.72 -17.16 -2.40
CA VAL A 37 -23.97 -18.03 -3.36
C VAL A 37 -24.44 -19.50 -3.34
N ALA A 38 -24.84 -20.03 -2.19
CA ALA A 38 -25.21 -21.43 -2.06
C ALA A 38 -26.41 -21.82 -2.96
N GLN A 39 -27.34 -20.88 -3.18
CA GLN A 39 -28.59 -21.07 -3.92
C GLN A 39 -28.43 -20.89 -5.44
N GLU A 40 -27.23 -20.58 -5.92
CA GLU A 40 -27.01 -20.22 -7.32
C GLU A 40 -26.61 -21.40 -8.21
N ALA A 41 -26.88 -21.26 -9.51
CA ALA A 41 -26.46 -22.21 -10.53
C ALA A 41 -24.93 -22.34 -10.59
N ASN A 42 -24.43 -23.52 -10.97
CA ASN A 42 -22.99 -23.83 -11.00
C ASN A 42 -22.15 -22.84 -11.85
N HIS A 43 -22.68 -22.38 -12.97
CA HIS A 43 -21.99 -21.37 -13.80
C HIS A 43 -21.80 -20.03 -13.06
N ILE A 44 -22.76 -19.63 -12.21
CA ILE A 44 -22.66 -18.41 -11.40
C ILE A 44 -21.60 -18.60 -10.31
N LYS A 45 -21.56 -19.78 -9.66
CA LYS A 45 -20.53 -20.13 -8.67
C LYS A 45 -19.12 -20.07 -9.25
N ALA A 46 -18.93 -20.64 -10.45
CA ALA A 46 -17.65 -20.61 -11.15
C ALA A 46 -17.20 -19.17 -11.49
N ARG A 47 -18.14 -18.34 -12.00
CA ARG A 47 -17.87 -16.93 -12.27
C ARG A 47 -17.47 -16.16 -11.01
N ARG A 48 -18.15 -16.38 -9.89
CA ARG A 48 -17.82 -15.71 -8.61
C ARG A 48 -16.47 -16.13 -8.05
N ALA A 49 -16.11 -17.41 -8.18
CA ALA A 49 -14.79 -17.88 -7.79
C ALA A 49 -13.68 -17.18 -8.60
N LEU A 50 -13.90 -16.98 -9.90
CA LEU A 50 -13.00 -16.22 -10.76
C LEU A 50 -12.94 -14.73 -10.39
N GLU A 51 -14.08 -14.09 -10.15
CA GLU A 51 -14.14 -12.68 -9.70
C GLU A 51 -13.38 -12.47 -8.39
N LYS A 52 -13.54 -13.38 -7.41
CA LYS A 52 -12.76 -13.38 -6.18
C LYS A 52 -11.27 -13.53 -6.46
N TYR A 53 -10.87 -14.50 -7.28
CA TYR A 53 -9.46 -14.70 -7.64
C TYR A 53 -8.86 -13.43 -8.26
N LEU A 54 -9.53 -12.84 -9.24
CA LEU A 54 -9.06 -11.63 -9.93
C LEU A 54 -8.93 -10.46 -8.95
N HIS A 55 -9.88 -10.27 -8.03
CA HIS A 55 -9.79 -9.22 -7.00
C HIS A 55 -8.49 -9.27 -6.20
N TYR A 56 -8.14 -10.44 -5.66
CA TYR A 56 -6.92 -10.57 -4.85
C TYR A 56 -5.65 -10.59 -5.71
N TYR A 57 -5.71 -11.23 -6.89
CA TYR A 57 -4.57 -11.30 -7.83
C TYR A 57 -4.17 -9.93 -8.35
N GLU A 58 -5.13 -9.11 -8.80
CA GLU A 58 -4.85 -7.76 -9.33
C GLU A 58 -4.21 -6.86 -8.26
N ARG A 59 -4.64 -6.97 -7.00
CA ARG A 59 -4.03 -6.23 -5.88
C ARG A 59 -2.60 -6.69 -5.60
N TYR A 60 -2.39 -8.00 -5.52
CA TYR A 60 -1.04 -8.57 -5.40
C TYR A 60 -0.13 -8.08 -6.54
N GLU A 61 -0.60 -8.18 -7.78
CA GLU A 61 0.17 -7.84 -8.97
C GLU A 61 0.47 -6.35 -9.08
N ASN A 62 -0.47 -5.50 -8.68
CA ASN A 62 -0.25 -4.06 -8.61
C ASN A 62 0.81 -3.70 -7.55
N HIS A 63 0.74 -4.29 -6.36
CA HIS A 63 1.78 -4.05 -5.34
C HIS A 63 3.14 -4.59 -5.76
N HIS A 64 3.18 -5.69 -6.52
CA HIS A 64 4.41 -6.18 -7.14
C HIS A 64 5.00 -5.18 -8.15
N LYS A 65 4.17 -4.61 -9.03
CA LYS A 65 4.61 -3.55 -9.97
C LYS A 65 5.12 -2.32 -9.22
N SER A 66 4.41 -1.88 -8.19
CA SER A 66 4.83 -0.75 -7.36
C SER A 66 6.18 -1.01 -6.67
N LEU A 67 6.46 -2.22 -6.21
CA LEU A 67 7.79 -2.58 -5.67
C LEU A 67 8.92 -2.42 -6.70
N MET A 68 8.67 -2.77 -7.96
CA MET A 68 9.67 -2.57 -9.02
C MET A 68 9.93 -1.07 -9.25
N LEU A 69 8.89 -0.24 -9.25
CA LEU A 69 9.02 1.22 -9.37
C LEU A 69 9.74 1.85 -8.17
N GLU A 70 9.51 1.31 -6.98
CA GLU A 70 10.18 1.74 -5.74
C GLU A 70 11.68 1.41 -5.75
N GLU A 71 12.09 0.33 -6.42
CA GLU A 71 13.51 0.03 -6.58
C GLU A 71 14.22 1.13 -7.40
N ASP A 72 13.59 1.61 -8.47
CA ASP A 72 14.11 2.73 -9.24
C ASP A 72 14.04 4.05 -8.47
N LEU A 73 12.99 4.26 -7.66
CA LEU A 73 12.92 5.40 -6.74
C LEU A 73 14.09 5.41 -5.75
N ARG A 74 14.44 4.25 -5.19
CA ARG A 74 15.58 4.09 -4.27
C ARG A 74 16.90 4.45 -4.94
N LYS A 75 17.11 4.03 -6.20
CA LYS A 75 18.30 4.42 -7.00
C LYS A 75 18.34 5.93 -7.22
N ARG A 76 17.21 6.56 -7.58
CA ARG A 76 17.12 8.01 -7.76
C ARG A 76 17.42 8.77 -6.47
N ILE A 77 16.88 8.31 -5.34
CA ILE A 77 17.16 8.89 -4.02
C ILE A 77 18.65 8.77 -3.69
N MET A 78 19.27 7.61 -3.90
CA MET A 78 20.69 7.41 -3.63
C MET A 78 21.57 8.36 -4.44
N LYS A 79 21.38 8.42 -5.76
CA LYS A 79 22.10 9.36 -6.63
C LYS A 79 21.96 10.80 -6.15
N LYS A 80 20.75 11.17 -5.74
CA LYS A 80 20.48 12.53 -5.27
C LYS A 80 21.13 12.85 -3.93
N ILE A 81 21.23 11.87 -3.01
CA ILE A 81 22.00 12.04 -1.78
C ILE A 81 23.47 12.29 -2.15
N GLU A 82 24.03 11.51 -3.07
CA GLU A 82 25.40 11.70 -3.57
C GLU A 82 25.59 13.10 -4.16
N ASP A 83 24.67 13.56 -5.02
CA ASP A 83 24.73 14.90 -5.61
C ASP A 83 24.72 16.00 -4.53
N LYS A 84 23.86 15.88 -3.50
CA LYS A 84 23.80 16.85 -2.39
C LYS A 84 25.09 16.89 -1.58
N VAL A 85 25.66 15.73 -1.27
CA VAL A 85 26.93 15.63 -0.54
C VAL A 85 28.08 16.21 -1.37
N ASN A 86 28.12 15.90 -2.68
CA ASN A 86 29.13 16.43 -3.59
C ASN A 86 29.03 17.96 -3.77
N ASN A 87 27.81 18.50 -3.71
CA ASN A 87 27.57 19.95 -3.76
C ASN A 87 27.75 20.65 -2.40
N HIS A 88 28.23 19.94 -1.38
CA HIS A 88 28.42 20.46 -0.02
C HIS A 88 27.12 20.96 0.65
N GLU A 89 25.96 20.43 0.25
CA GLU A 89 24.66 20.74 0.85
C GLU A 89 24.41 19.87 2.10
N GLY A 90 25.41 19.70 2.95
CA GLY A 90 25.36 18.80 4.12
C GLY A 90 26.10 17.48 3.90
N THR A 91 26.07 16.63 4.93
CA THR A 91 26.78 15.36 4.98
C THR A 91 25.86 14.18 4.63
N TRP A 92 26.44 13.00 4.39
CA TRP A 92 25.66 11.78 4.15
C TRP A 92 24.62 11.50 5.25
N ILE A 93 24.98 11.76 6.51
CA ILE A 93 24.13 11.51 7.69
C ILE A 93 22.90 12.43 7.68
N ASP A 94 23.04 13.67 7.18
CA ASP A 94 21.94 14.62 7.09
C ASP A 94 20.82 14.13 6.16
N TRP A 95 21.18 13.29 5.18
CA TRP A 95 20.30 12.81 4.12
C TRP A 95 19.93 11.32 4.20
N GLU A 96 20.58 10.56 5.08
CA GLU A 96 20.38 9.10 5.25
C GLU A 96 18.90 8.73 5.50
N TYR A 97 18.14 9.62 6.14
CA TYR A 97 16.72 9.42 6.42
C TYR A 97 15.89 9.16 5.15
N LEU A 98 16.27 9.73 3.99
CA LEU A 98 15.59 9.51 2.71
C LEU A 98 15.76 8.07 2.23
N GLN A 99 16.96 7.51 2.39
CA GLN A 99 17.25 6.13 2.05
C GLN A 99 16.49 5.18 2.99
N LYS A 100 16.47 5.49 4.29
CA LYS A 100 15.70 4.75 5.30
C LYS A 100 14.20 4.76 5.00
N ALA A 101 13.66 5.90 4.58
CA ALA A 101 12.26 6.04 4.19
C ALA A 101 11.91 5.17 2.99
N ALA A 102 12.72 5.22 1.93
CA ALA A 102 12.53 4.40 0.73
C ALA A 102 12.62 2.90 1.04
N ALA A 103 13.61 2.49 1.86
CA ALA A 103 13.77 1.10 2.27
C ALA A 103 12.57 0.60 3.11
N LEU A 104 12.08 1.44 4.03
CA LEU A 104 10.91 1.11 4.83
C LEU A 104 9.64 1.00 3.97
N LEU A 105 9.44 1.92 3.03
CA LEU A 105 8.33 1.88 2.08
C LEU A 105 8.30 0.54 1.33
N THR A 106 9.44 0.13 0.74
CA THR A 106 9.57 -1.17 0.08
C THR A 106 9.27 -2.35 1.01
N LYS A 107 9.74 -2.30 2.26
CA LYS A 107 9.47 -3.34 3.27
C LYS A 107 7.97 -3.44 3.60
N CYS A 108 7.31 -2.31 3.80
CA CYS A 108 5.88 -2.25 4.08
C CYS A 108 5.08 -2.76 2.87
N ARG A 109 5.42 -2.34 1.66
CA ARG A 109 4.73 -2.79 0.44
C ARG A 109 4.93 -4.28 0.16
N TYR A 110 6.13 -4.81 0.38
CA TYR A 110 6.39 -6.25 0.30
C TYR A 110 5.48 -7.01 1.28
N THR A 111 5.37 -6.54 2.53
CA THR A 111 4.45 -7.14 3.50
C THR A 111 3.01 -7.10 2.98
N LEU A 112 2.54 -5.92 2.55
CA LEU A 112 1.18 -5.73 2.04
C LEU A 112 0.90 -6.62 0.81
N GLN A 113 1.83 -6.76 -0.12
CA GLN A 113 1.68 -7.62 -1.30
C GLN A 113 1.24 -9.03 -0.90
N TYR A 114 1.91 -9.64 0.07
CA TYR A 114 1.62 -11.01 0.52
C TYR A 114 0.42 -11.11 1.46
N THR A 115 -0.14 -10.00 1.94
CA THR A 115 -1.41 -10.03 2.68
C THR A 115 -2.61 -10.43 1.79
N TYR A 116 -2.57 -10.18 0.47
CA TYR A 116 -3.69 -10.52 -0.42
C TYR A 116 -3.83 -12.03 -0.68
N PRO A 117 -2.77 -12.78 -1.03
CA PRO A 117 -2.86 -14.24 -1.07
C PRO A 117 -3.31 -14.82 0.27
N TYR A 118 -2.84 -14.28 1.39
CA TYR A 118 -3.27 -14.72 2.72
C TYR A 118 -4.79 -14.51 2.91
N ALA A 119 -5.30 -13.29 2.70
CA ALA A 119 -6.73 -13.00 2.81
C ALA A 119 -7.63 -13.79 1.85
N TYR A 120 -7.13 -14.15 0.66
CA TYR A 120 -7.88 -14.97 -0.29
C TYR A 120 -8.27 -16.33 0.30
N TYR A 121 -7.33 -16.97 1.03
CA TYR A 121 -7.51 -18.26 1.67
C TYR A 121 -8.13 -18.20 3.07
N MET A 122 -8.27 -17.01 3.67
CA MET A 122 -8.96 -16.88 4.96
C MET A 122 -10.45 -17.21 4.83
N GLU A 123 -10.92 -18.03 5.78
CA GLU A 123 -12.34 -18.27 5.99
C GLU A 123 -13.06 -16.98 6.40
N ASN A 124 -14.31 -16.83 5.98
CA ASN A 124 -15.09 -15.67 6.36
C ASN A 124 -15.48 -15.75 7.84
N GLY A 125 -15.37 -14.63 8.52
CA GLY A 125 -15.72 -14.50 9.93
C GLY A 125 -15.02 -13.30 10.56
N PRO A 126 -15.27 -13.03 11.85
CA PRO A 126 -14.78 -11.83 12.53
C PRO A 126 -13.26 -11.65 12.44
N ARG A 127 -12.50 -12.75 12.40
CA ARG A 127 -11.04 -12.71 12.27
C ARG A 127 -10.58 -12.18 10.90
N LYS A 128 -11.26 -12.57 9.82
CA LYS A 128 -10.99 -12.04 8.48
C LYS A 128 -11.40 -10.58 8.37
N GLU A 129 -12.52 -10.18 8.98
CA GLU A 129 -12.93 -8.77 8.98
C GLU A 129 -11.91 -7.87 9.68
N LEU A 130 -11.38 -8.32 10.83
CA LEU A 130 -10.29 -7.62 11.52
C LEU A 130 -9.02 -7.57 10.66
N PHE A 131 -8.67 -8.67 9.99
CA PHE A 131 -7.52 -8.72 9.08
C PHE A 131 -7.66 -7.71 7.94
N GLU A 132 -8.79 -7.73 7.23
CA GLU A 132 -9.06 -6.84 6.10
C GLU A 132 -9.09 -5.37 6.54
N TYR A 133 -9.60 -5.09 7.75
CA TYR A 133 -9.51 -3.76 8.35
C TYR A 133 -8.06 -3.32 8.56
N GLN A 134 -7.23 -4.15 9.20
CA GLN A 134 -5.82 -3.81 9.43
C GLN A 134 -5.01 -3.72 8.14
N GLN A 135 -5.29 -4.59 7.17
CA GLN A 135 -4.72 -4.56 5.82
C GLN A 135 -5.03 -3.23 5.14
N ALA A 136 -6.29 -2.79 5.19
CA ALA A 136 -6.73 -1.52 4.62
C ALA A 136 -6.05 -0.31 5.28
N GLN A 137 -5.91 -0.33 6.61
CA GLN A 137 -5.17 0.70 7.34
C GLN A 137 -3.70 0.74 6.91
N LEU A 138 -3.04 -0.42 6.81
CA LEU A 138 -1.66 -0.49 6.36
C LEU A 138 -1.49 0.04 4.93
N GLU A 139 -2.38 -0.35 4.01
CA GLU A 139 -2.37 0.11 2.62
C GLU A 139 -2.47 1.64 2.54
N LYS A 140 -3.40 2.25 3.28
CA LYS A 140 -3.53 3.71 3.34
C LYS A 140 -2.22 4.38 3.79
N GLU A 141 -1.61 3.90 4.86
CA GLU A 141 -0.38 4.51 5.40
C GLU A 141 0.83 4.29 4.49
N ILE A 142 0.86 3.19 3.71
CA ILE A 142 1.87 2.94 2.67
C ILE A 142 1.72 3.92 1.51
N GLU A 143 0.50 4.16 1.02
CA GLU A 143 0.28 5.10 -0.08
C GLU A 143 0.61 6.54 0.33
N GLU A 144 0.29 6.93 1.56
CA GLU A 144 0.69 8.22 2.12
C GLU A 144 2.22 8.31 2.26
N LEU A 145 2.89 7.26 2.76
CA LEU A 145 4.35 7.23 2.81
C LEU A 145 4.98 7.34 1.41
N SER A 146 4.45 6.60 0.43
CA SER A 146 4.89 6.67 -0.97
C SER A 146 4.82 8.09 -1.52
N TRP A 147 3.68 8.75 -1.30
CA TRP A 147 3.47 10.13 -1.74
C TRP A 147 4.49 11.10 -1.13
N LYS A 148 4.81 10.93 0.16
CA LYS A 148 5.80 11.76 0.88
C LYS A 148 7.23 11.49 0.42
N VAL A 149 7.61 10.23 0.22
CA VAL A 149 8.95 9.85 -0.26
C VAL A 149 9.20 10.40 -1.67
N GLU A 150 8.22 10.33 -2.56
CA GLU A 150 8.31 10.92 -3.91
C GLU A 150 8.50 12.44 -3.90
N ARG A 151 8.08 13.12 -2.84
CA ARG A 151 8.09 14.59 -2.71
C ARG A 151 9.03 15.11 -1.62
N ALA A 152 9.94 14.27 -1.14
CA ALA A 152 10.74 14.56 0.04
C ALA A 152 11.63 15.82 -0.08
N GLU A 153 11.78 16.41 -1.28
CA GLU A 153 12.42 17.72 -1.50
C GLU A 153 11.69 18.88 -0.83
N ASN A 154 10.37 18.81 -0.83
CA ASN A 154 9.49 19.91 -0.44
C ASN A 154 8.83 19.65 0.91
N MET A 155 9.31 18.64 1.64
CA MET A 155 8.71 18.18 2.88
C MET A 155 9.67 18.31 4.06
N GLU A 156 9.13 18.71 5.20
CA GLU A 156 9.87 18.70 6.45
C GLU A 156 10.22 17.26 6.86
N ARG A 157 11.49 17.04 7.22
CA ARG A 157 12.02 15.75 7.67
C ARG A 157 11.15 15.09 8.74
N GLY A 158 10.71 15.86 9.73
CA GLY A 158 9.86 15.36 10.82
C GLY A 158 8.52 14.78 10.34
N GLY A 159 7.92 15.37 9.30
CA GLY A 159 6.68 14.86 8.71
C GLY A 159 6.84 13.52 7.98
N LEU A 160 8.01 13.29 7.38
CA LEU A 160 8.36 12.01 6.75
C LEU A 160 8.67 10.94 7.81
N GLU A 161 9.49 11.27 8.80
CA GLU A 161 9.83 10.36 9.91
C GLU A 161 8.59 9.95 10.72
N ALA A 162 7.65 10.86 10.95
CA ALA A 162 6.37 10.54 11.58
C ALA A 162 5.55 9.54 10.74
N GLN A 163 5.47 9.73 9.42
CA GLN A 163 4.76 8.81 8.54
C GLN A 163 5.42 7.43 8.50
N MET A 164 6.76 7.39 8.46
CA MET A 164 7.53 6.16 8.55
C MET A 164 7.17 5.38 9.82
N HIS A 165 7.13 6.05 10.97
CA HIS A 165 6.76 5.42 12.23
C HIS A 165 5.33 4.85 12.18
N VAL A 166 4.36 5.62 11.68
CA VAL A 166 2.96 5.16 11.56
C VAL A 166 2.86 3.91 10.68
N ALA A 167 3.47 3.93 9.48
CA ALA A 167 3.44 2.80 8.56
C ALA A 167 4.09 1.54 9.17
N GLU A 168 5.25 1.69 9.81
CA GLU A 168 5.95 0.56 10.46
C GLU A 168 5.14 0.00 11.65
N CYS A 169 4.50 0.87 12.44
CA CYS A 169 3.62 0.43 13.53
C CYS A 169 2.44 -0.40 13.00
N LYS A 170 1.74 0.07 11.95
CA LYS A 170 0.64 -0.69 11.33
C LYS A 170 1.12 -2.03 10.78
N ARG A 171 2.29 -2.04 10.12
CA ARG A 171 2.89 -3.27 9.59
C ARG A 171 3.20 -4.28 10.69
N ARG A 172 3.77 -3.83 11.81
CA ARG A 172 4.09 -4.70 12.96
C ARG A 172 2.84 -5.25 13.64
N ILE A 173 1.83 -4.41 13.87
CA ILE A 173 0.56 -4.85 14.47
C ILE A 173 -0.08 -5.96 13.62
N LEU A 174 -0.18 -5.76 12.30
CA LEU A 174 -0.73 -6.76 11.40
C LEU A 174 0.07 -8.08 11.42
N LEU A 175 1.39 -8.00 11.47
CA LEU A 175 2.24 -9.19 11.57
C LEU A 175 2.03 -9.94 12.88
N THR A 176 2.03 -9.23 14.00
CA THR A 176 1.86 -9.84 15.32
C THR A 176 0.47 -10.42 15.56
N ASP A 177 -0.58 -9.79 15.02
CA ASP A 177 -1.95 -10.29 15.23
C ASP A 177 -2.27 -11.54 14.38
N PHE A 178 -1.53 -11.78 13.28
CA PHE A 178 -1.91 -12.77 12.27
C PHE A 178 -0.81 -13.72 11.79
N PHE A 179 0.46 -13.47 12.10
CA PHE A 179 1.60 -14.23 11.58
C PHE A 179 2.65 -14.62 12.64
N ASP A 180 2.54 -14.11 13.86
CA ASP A 180 3.31 -14.54 15.04
C ASP A 180 2.50 -15.58 15.86
#